data_AF-A0A924IRG1-F1
#
_entry.id   AF-A0A924IRG1-F1
#
_cell.length_a   1.000
_cell.length_b   1.000
_cell.length_c   1.000
_cell.angle_alpha   90.00
_cell.angle_beta   90.00
_cell.angle_gamma   90.00
#
_symmetry.space_group_name_H-M   'P 1'
#
loop_
_entity.id
_entity.type
_entity.pdbx_description
1 polymer ?
#
loop_
_entity_poly.entity_id
_entity_poly.type
_entity_poly.pdbx_seq_one_letter_code
_entity_poly.pdbx_strand_id
1 'polypeptide(L)'
;MAAGIAIAVVSGAAGWGLRGEMRAEQDVGMAAQRTPSAITVASAIGFAQRAAIAHAVYSPDVRRAVEVGADHEDQLVAWLSKRMGSPMKPPHLQALGYALDGGRLLPGDKGPVAQFMYHDNAGAKLTLYVSNEINGLGVAAPGQKNQETAFRFAREGGVNVFYWVNGPFGYAISADADKAELARVSGEVYRQLDTSR
;
A
#
# COMPACT_ATOMS: atom_id res chain seq x y z
N MET A 1 -54.01 -19.43 26.18
CA MET A 1 -53.89 -20.36 27.31
C MET A 1 -52.44 -20.83 27.38
N ALA A 2 -51.86 -20.76 28.57
CA ALA A 2 -50.44 -20.96 28.87
C ALA A 2 -50.09 -22.43 29.17
N ALA A 3 -48.83 -22.82 28.90
CA ALA A 3 -48.01 -23.87 29.55
C ALA A 3 -46.82 -24.12 28.59
N GLY A 4 -45.54 -24.01 28.92
CA GLY A 4 -44.85 -24.34 30.16
C GLY A 4 -44.35 -25.78 30.07
N ILE A 5 -43.03 -25.99 30.02
CA ILE A 5 -42.27 -27.10 30.63
C ILE A 5 -40.79 -26.74 30.54
N ALA A 6 -40.20 -26.50 31.72
CA ALA A 6 -38.77 -26.56 31.94
C ALA A 6 -38.38 -28.00 32.22
N ILE A 7 -37.24 -28.46 31.70
CA ILE A 7 -36.56 -29.63 32.25
C ILE A 7 -35.06 -29.31 32.32
N ALA A 8 -34.58 -29.16 33.55
CA ALA A 8 -33.19 -29.38 33.88
C ALA A 8 -32.99 -30.89 34.11
N VAL A 9 -31.92 -31.46 33.58
CA VAL A 9 -31.39 -32.74 34.09
C VAL A 9 -29.92 -32.53 34.44
N VAL A 10 -29.67 -32.57 35.75
CA VAL A 10 -28.39 -32.90 36.37
C VAL A 10 -28.35 -34.41 36.54
N SER A 11 -27.23 -35.04 36.14
CA SER A 11 -26.62 -36.27 36.70
C SER A 11 -25.82 -36.98 35.59
N GLY A 12 -24.66 -37.58 35.81
CA GLY A 12 -23.86 -37.81 37.01
C GLY A 12 -22.84 -38.94 36.73
N ALA A 13 -21.79 -39.02 37.57
CA ALA A 13 -20.98 -40.20 37.89
C ALA A 13 -20.13 -40.86 36.77
N ALA A 14 -19.05 -41.59 37.00
CA ALA A 14 -18.11 -41.80 38.11
C ALA A 14 -17.05 -42.82 37.62
N GLY A 15 -15.83 -42.76 38.16
CA GLY A 15 -14.82 -43.83 38.11
C GLY A 15 -13.91 -43.77 36.87
N TRP A 16 -12.63 -44.10 36.92
CA TRP A 16 -11.95 -45.07 37.77
C TRP A 16 -10.56 -44.57 38.15
N GLY A 17 -10.21 -44.64 39.43
CA GLY A 17 -8.82 -44.80 39.83
C GLY A 17 -8.41 -46.24 39.61
N LEU A 18 -7.22 -46.48 39.06
CA LEU A 18 -6.32 -47.56 39.45
C LEU A 18 -5.01 -47.46 38.65
N ARG A 19 -3.93 -47.36 39.43
CA ARG A 19 -2.51 -47.64 39.15
C ARG A 19 -1.63 -46.44 38.77
N GLY A 20 -0.91 -45.98 39.80
CA GLY A 20 0.37 -45.34 39.62
C GLY A 20 1.41 -46.33 39.09
N GLU A 21 2.38 -45.81 38.36
CA GLU A 21 3.81 -45.87 38.65
C GLU A 21 4.58 -45.30 37.46
N MET A 22 5.49 -44.35 37.75
CA MET A 22 6.61 -43.90 36.92
C MET A 22 6.20 -43.12 35.64
N ARG A 23 6.74 -41.95 35.32
CA ARG A 23 8.09 -41.42 35.51
C ARG A 23 8.00 -39.93 35.18
N ALA A 24 8.73 -39.13 35.94
CA ALA A 24 8.90 -37.72 35.68
C ALA A 24 9.52 -37.48 34.30
N GLU A 25 8.97 -36.52 33.56
CA GLU A 25 9.73 -35.62 32.70
C GLU A 25 8.91 -34.34 32.56
N GLN A 26 9.27 -33.37 33.41
CA GLN A 26 8.98 -31.98 33.20
C GLN A 26 9.71 -31.56 31.93
N ASP A 27 8.97 -31.41 30.83
CA ASP A 27 9.45 -30.64 29.69
C ASP A 27 8.52 -29.46 29.42
N VAL A 28 9.20 -28.40 29.04
CA VAL A 28 8.85 -26.99 29.16
C VAL A 28 8.12 -26.57 27.90
N GLY A 29 7.11 -25.72 28.05
CA GLY A 29 6.65 -24.91 26.92
C GLY A 29 5.13 -24.82 26.87
N MET A 30 4.64 -23.71 27.43
CA MET A 30 3.32 -23.16 27.12
C MET A 30 3.05 -23.30 25.62
N ALA A 31 2.17 -24.23 25.26
CA ALA A 31 1.40 -24.13 24.04
C ALA A 31 0.57 -22.87 24.19
N ALA A 32 1.14 -21.73 23.79
CA ALA A 32 0.42 -20.49 23.64
C ALA A 32 -0.76 -20.80 22.73
N GLN A 33 -1.95 -20.92 23.33
CA GLN A 33 -3.18 -20.86 22.58
C GLN A 33 -3.08 -19.60 21.74
N ARG A 34 -2.91 -19.77 20.42
CA ARG A 34 -3.10 -18.70 19.46
C ARG A 34 -4.58 -18.37 19.52
N THR A 35 -4.95 -17.48 20.44
CA THR A 35 -6.26 -16.83 20.41
C THR A 35 -6.37 -16.15 19.05
N PRO A 36 -7.38 -16.48 18.23
CA PRO A 36 -7.58 -15.75 16.99
C PRO A 36 -7.80 -14.28 17.34
N SER A 37 -6.94 -13.40 16.83
CA SER A 37 -7.09 -11.96 17.02
C SER A 37 -8.48 -11.54 16.52
N ALA A 38 -9.37 -11.20 17.44
CA ALA A 38 -10.70 -10.73 17.10
C ALA A 38 -10.57 -9.45 16.26
N ILE A 39 -11.22 -9.41 15.09
CA ILE A 39 -11.33 -8.20 14.29
C ILE A 39 -12.01 -7.14 15.16
N THR A 40 -11.28 -6.07 15.49
CA THR A 40 -11.85 -4.95 16.24
C THR A 40 -12.78 -4.15 15.31
N VAL A 41 -13.85 -3.57 15.85
CA VAL A 41 -14.80 -2.73 15.07
C VAL A 41 -14.06 -1.66 14.24
N ALA A 42 -13.04 -1.01 14.80
CA ALA A 42 -12.21 -0.03 14.09
C ALA A 42 -11.48 -0.63 12.86
N SER A 43 -10.95 -1.86 12.97
CA SER A 43 -10.30 -2.55 11.85
C SER A 43 -11.28 -2.98 10.76
N ALA A 44 -12.50 -3.39 11.14
CA ALA A 44 -13.56 -3.71 10.20
C ALA A 44 -14.04 -2.47 9.42
N ILE A 45 -14.20 -1.34 10.10
CA ILE A 45 -14.55 -0.05 9.48
C ILE A 45 -13.44 0.36 8.48
N GLY A 46 -12.18 0.28 8.87
CA GLY A 46 -11.06 0.60 7.96
C GLY A 46 -10.99 -0.32 6.73
N PHE A 47 -11.32 -1.61 6.88
CA PHE A 47 -11.39 -2.54 5.76
C PHE A 47 -12.53 -2.21 4.80
N ALA A 48 -13.74 -1.96 5.33
CA ALA A 48 -14.91 -1.58 4.53
C ALA A 48 -14.67 -0.26 3.77
N GLN A 49 -14.03 0.72 4.41
CA GLN A 49 -13.66 1.98 3.78
C GLN A 49 -12.70 1.78 2.60
N ARG A 50 -11.61 1.02 2.79
CA ARG A 50 -10.66 0.72 1.70
C ARG A 50 -11.33 -0.01 0.54
N ALA A 51 -12.24 -0.96 0.82
CA ALA A 51 -12.99 -1.66 -0.21
C ALA A 51 -13.92 -0.72 -1.00
N ALA A 52 -14.60 0.21 -0.31
CA ALA A 52 -15.45 1.22 -0.95
C ALA A 52 -14.64 2.17 -1.84
N ILE A 53 -13.45 2.59 -1.38
CA ILE A 53 -12.54 3.42 -2.19
C ILE A 53 -12.07 2.66 -3.43
N ALA A 54 -11.64 1.41 -3.28
CA ALA A 54 -11.26 0.57 -4.42
C ALA A 54 -12.40 0.46 -5.44
N HIS A 55 -13.63 0.22 -4.97
CA HIS A 55 -14.79 0.19 -5.85
C HIS A 55 -14.99 1.52 -6.59
N ALA A 56 -14.94 2.67 -5.89
CA ALA A 56 -15.09 3.99 -6.51
C ALA A 56 -13.94 4.34 -7.48
N VAL A 57 -12.74 3.85 -7.22
CA VAL A 57 -11.56 4.01 -8.09
C VAL A 57 -11.66 3.17 -9.35
N TYR A 58 -12.41 2.08 -9.39
CA TYR A 58 -12.48 1.24 -10.59
C TYR A 58 -13.84 1.28 -11.31
N SER A 59 -14.94 1.50 -10.60
CA SER A 59 -16.29 1.45 -11.16
C SER A 59 -16.58 2.44 -12.32
N PRO A 60 -15.95 3.62 -12.42
CA PRO A 60 -16.19 4.52 -13.55
C PRO A 60 -15.59 4.02 -14.87
N ASP A 61 -14.69 3.03 -14.86
CA ASP A 61 -13.95 2.58 -16.04
C ASP A 61 -14.20 1.10 -16.35
N VAL A 62 -15.17 0.84 -17.21
CA VAL A 62 -15.61 -0.51 -17.59
C VAL A 62 -14.57 -1.23 -18.46
N ARG A 63 -13.63 -0.50 -19.10
CA ARG A 63 -12.69 -1.07 -20.08
C ARG A 63 -11.24 -1.11 -19.63
N ARG A 64 -10.81 -0.24 -18.70
CA ARG A 64 -9.42 -0.08 -18.30
C ARG A 64 -9.24 -0.29 -16.79
N ALA A 65 -9.69 -1.45 -16.31
CA ALA A 65 -9.63 -1.79 -14.89
C ALA A 65 -8.23 -2.19 -14.40
N VAL A 66 -7.31 -2.54 -15.30
CA VAL A 66 -5.96 -3.01 -14.95
C VAL A 66 -4.95 -2.63 -16.03
N GLU A 67 -3.81 -2.12 -15.56
CA GLU A 67 -2.50 -1.92 -16.21
C GLU A 67 -2.49 -1.56 -17.71
N VAL A 68 -1.96 -0.38 -18.05
CA VAL A 68 -1.66 -0.03 -19.44
C VAL A 68 -0.15 -0.16 -19.65
N GLY A 69 0.24 -1.06 -20.55
CA GLY A 69 1.64 -1.25 -20.94
C GLY A 69 2.22 -0.05 -21.68
N ALA A 70 3.55 0.06 -21.67
CA ALA A 70 4.28 1.16 -22.30
C ALA A 70 4.06 1.26 -23.83
N ASP A 71 3.68 0.17 -24.50
CA ASP A 71 3.32 0.17 -25.93
C ASP A 71 2.17 1.14 -26.28
N HIS A 72 1.42 1.60 -25.26
CA HIS A 72 0.32 2.54 -25.37
C HIS A 72 0.51 3.74 -24.43
N GLU A 73 1.73 4.29 -24.33
CA GLU A 73 2.08 5.40 -23.44
C GLU A 73 1.12 6.60 -23.55
N ASP A 74 0.79 7.07 -24.76
CA ASP A 74 -0.16 8.17 -24.94
C ASP A 74 -1.54 7.87 -24.32
N GLN A 75 -1.98 6.62 -24.42
CA GLN A 75 -3.24 6.20 -23.82
C GLN A 75 -3.13 6.06 -22.31
N LEU A 76 -2.00 5.58 -21.79
CA LEU A 76 -1.70 5.53 -20.36
C LEU A 76 -1.76 6.94 -19.76
N VAL A 77 -1.10 7.90 -20.39
CA VAL A 77 -1.07 9.31 -19.98
C VAL A 77 -2.48 9.90 -19.99
N ALA A 78 -3.21 9.77 -21.09
CA ALA A 78 -4.57 10.31 -21.20
C ALA A 78 -5.51 9.70 -20.15
N TRP A 79 -5.40 8.39 -19.93
CA TRP A 79 -6.18 7.67 -18.93
C TRP A 79 -5.84 8.12 -17.51
N LEU A 80 -4.59 8.00 -17.07
CA LEU A 80 -4.17 8.41 -15.73
C LEU A 80 -4.45 9.89 -15.47
N SER A 81 -4.25 10.76 -16.46
CA SER A 81 -4.54 12.19 -16.32
C SER A 81 -6.01 12.45 -16.03
N LYS A 82 -6.91 11.75 -16.75
CA LYS A 82 -8.36 11.83 -16.51
C LYS A 82 -8.72 11.32 -15.12
N ARG A 83 -8.07 10.26 -14.64
CA ARG A 83 -8.36 9.66 -13.33
C ARG A 83 -7.84 10.48 -12.16
N MET A 84 -6.66 11.07 -12.31
CA MET A 84 -6.03 11.91 -11.28
C MET A 84 -6.52 13.36 -11.32
N GLY A 85 -7.20 13.77 -12.40
CA GLY A 85 -7.69 15.15 -12.58
C GLY A 85 -6.59 16.17 -12.89
N SER A 86 -5.40 15.71 -13.29
CA SER A 86 -4.23 16.55 -13.58
C SER A 86 -3.31 15.82 -14.57
N PRO A 87 -2.48 16.51 -15.37
CA PRO A 87 -1.57 15.85 -16.30
C PRO A 87 -0.60 14.86 -15.63
N MET A 88 -0.72 13.57 -15.98
CA MET A 88 0.10 12.48 -15.47
C MET A 88 1.02 11.96 -16.57
N LYS A 89 2.19 12.58 -16.71
CA LYS A 89 3.21 12.14 -17.67
C LYS A 89 4.28 11.29 -16.97
N PRO A 90 4.63 10.10 -17.48
CA PRO A 90 5.76 9.34 -16.97
C PRO A 90 7.06 10.11 -17.25
N PRO A 91 7.94 10.29 -16.25
CA PRO A 91 9.28 10.82 -16.50
C PRO A 91 10.10 9.93 -17.42
N HIS A 92 10.90 10.54 -18.30
CA HIS A 92 11.83 9.83 -19.18
C HIS A 92 13.11 9.48 -18.43
N LEU A 93 13.29 8.21 -18.07
CA LEU A 93 14.43 7.74 -17.26
C LEU A 93 15.44 6.91 -18.07
N GLN A 94 15.34 6.89 -19.40
CA GLN A 94 16.19 6.09 -20.28
C GLN A 94 17.68 6.50 -20.15
N ALA A 95 17.95 7.79 -19.98
CA ALA A 95 19.31 8.31 -19.75
C ALA A 95 19.92 7.80 -18.43
N LEU A 96 19.08 7.38 -17.48
CA LEU A 96 19.50 6.78 -16.22
C LEU A 96 19.57 5.24 -16.29
N GLY A 97 19.20 4.63 -17.42
CA GLY A 97 19.19 3.18 -17.62
C GLY A 97 17.85 2.51 -17.28
N TYR A 98 16.77 3.28 -17.09
CA TYR A 98 15.44 2.74 -16.78
C TYR A 98 14.48 2.90 -17.97
N ALA A 99 13.83 1.81 -18.35
CA ALA A 99 12.76 1.79 -19.34
C ALA A 99 11.39 1.72 -18.65
N LEU A 100 10.40 2.42 -19.20
CA LEU A 100 9.01 2.37 -18.72
C LEU A 100 8.40 1.02 -19.10
N ASP A 101 7.87 0.29 -18.11
CA ASP A 101 7.04 -0.91 -18.33
C ASP A 101 5.59 -0.52 -18.64
N GLY A 102 5.10 0.52 -17.97
CA GLY A 102 3.74 1.00 -18.07
C GLY A 102 3.27 1.65 -16.77
N GLY A 103 1.96 1.71 -16.59
CA GLY A 103 1.38 2.28 -15.37
C GLY A 103 0.00 1.76 -15.04
N ARG A 104 -0.38 1.96 -13.79
CA ARG A 104 -1.68 1.53 -13.26
C ARG A 104 -2.24 2.54 -12.27
N LEU A 105 -3.55 2.50 -12.14
CA LEU A 105 -4.26 3.23 -11.11
C LEU A 105 -4.41 2.32 -9.89
N LEU A 106 -4.21 2.89 -8.70
CA LEU A 106 -4.34 2.21 -7.42
C LEU A 106 -5.36 2.96 -6.53
N PRO A 107 -6.04 2.27 -5.61
CA PRO A 107 -6.78 2.91 -4.54
C PRO A 107 -5.82 3.34 -3.42
N GLY A 108 -5.79 4.64 -3.13
CA GLY A 108 -5.19 5.22 -1.93
C GLY A 108 -6.15 5.23 -0.73
N ASP A 109 -5.80 5.98 0.31
CA ASP A 109 -6.61 6.07 1.54
C ASP A 109 -7.84 6.98 1.40
N LYS A 110 -7.82 7.88 0.42
CA LYS A 110 -8.86 8.89 0.16
C LYS A 110 -9.23 8.99 -1.32
N GLY A 111 -8.44 8.47 -2.24
CA GLY A 111 -8.70 8.65 -3.66
C GLY A 111 -7.84 7.79 -4.59
N PRO A 112 -7.92 8.07 -5.90
CA PRO A 112 -7.09 7.41 -6.89
C PRO A 112 -5.63 7.83 -6.75
N VAL A 113 -4.74 6.90 -7.05
CA VAL A 113 -3.29 7.06 -7.05
C VAL A 113 -2.77 6.54 -8.38
N ALA A 114 -1.82 7.26 -8.97
CA ALA A 114 -1.13 6.80 -10.17
C ALA A 114 0.19 6.11 -9.80
N GLN A 115 0.49 5.04 -10.51
CA GLN A 115 1.75 4.33 -10.39
C GLN A 115 2.34 4.08 -11.77
N PHE A 116 3.62 4.40 -11.93
CA PHE A 116 4.43 4.04 -13.10
C PHE A 116 5.49 3.04 -12.68
N MET A 117 5.67 2.01 -13.49
CA MET A 117 6.68 0.98 -13.27
C MET A 117 7.76 1.06 -14.34
N TYR A 118 9.00 0.88 -13.90
CA TYR A 118 10.18 0.88 -14.73
C TYR A 118 11.02 -0.35 -14.42
N HIS A 119 11.86 -0.74 -15.37
CA HIS A 119 12.92 -1.72 -15.16
C HIS A 119 14.27 -1.17 -15.61
N ASP A 120 15.35 -1.60 -14.95
CA ASP A 120 16.72 -1.39 -15.44
C ASP A 120 17.15 -2.51 -16.40
N ASN A 121 18.37 -2.39 -16.94
CA ASN A 121 18.95 -3.39 -17.84
C ASN A 121 19.09 -4.80 -17.21
N ALA A 122 19.11 -4.92 -15.88
CA ALA A 122 19.16 -6.18 -15.16
C ALA A 122 17.75 -6.74 -14.84
N GLY A 123 16.69 -6.01 -15.20
CA GLY A 123 15.29 -6.33 -14.90
C GLY A 123 14.83 -5.91 -13.51
N ALA A 124 15.66 -5.21 -12.73
CA ALA A 124 15.29 -4.72 -11.41
C ALA A 124 14.22 -3.63 -11.54
N LYS A 125 13.19 -3.71 -10.68
CA LYS A 125 12.02 -2.84 -10.76
C LYS A 125 12.19 -1.56 -9.97
N LEU A 126 11.80 -0.45 -10.58
CA LEU A 126 11.65 0.86 -9.96
C LEU A 126 10.21 1.33 -10.13
N THR A 127 9.64 1.91 -9.08
CA THR A 127 8.26 2.37 -9.09
C THR A 127 8.20 3.84 -8.74
N LEU A 128 7.47 4.62 -9.54
CA LEU A 128 7.04 5.96 -9.21
C LEU A 128 5.58 5.94 -8.79
N TYR A 129 5.30 6.43 -7.59
CA TYR A 129 3.98 6.56 -6.99
C TYR A 129 3.60 8.04 -6.89
N VAL A 130 2.40 8.39 -7.33
CA VAL A 130 1.88 9.77 -7.36
C VAL A 130 0.49 9.81 -6.73
N SER A 131 0.33 10.62 -5.69
CA SER A 131 -0.92 10.75 -4.93
C SER A 131 -1.23 12.20 -4.58
N ASN A 132 -2.51 12.55 -4.52
CA ASN A 132 -2.97 13.84 -3.98
C ASN A 132 -3.08 13.83 -2.43
N GLU A 133 -2.77 12.70 -1.80
CA GLU A 133 -2.83 12.49 -0.35
C GLU A 133 -1.55 12.96 0.34
N ILE A 134 -1.31 14.27 0.34
CA ILE A 134 -0.07 14.86 0.85
C ILE A 134 -0.05 15.05 2.38
N ASN A 135 -1.20 14.95 3.03
CA ASN A 135 -1.33 15.13 4.47
C ASN A 135 -0.63 14.00 5.23
N GLY A 136 0.31 14.34 6.11
CA GLY A 136 1.05 13.35 6.91
C GLY A 136 2.42 12.96 6.34
N LEU A 137 2.80 13.46 5.16
CA LEU A 137 4.13 13.23 4.58
C LEU A 137 5.27 14.02 5.28
N GLY A 138 4.99 14.71 6.39
CA GLY A 138 6.01 15.47 7.13
C GLY A 138 6.64 16.63 6.34
N VAL A 139 5.95 17.07 5.29
CA VAL A 139 6.24 18.26 4.46
C VAL A 139 5.21 19.32 4.81
N ALA A 140 5.67 20.56 5.02
CA ALA A 140 4.88 21.61 5.64
C ALA A 140 3.55 21.86 4.89
N ALA A 141 2.50 22.17 5.65
CA ALA A 141 1.16 22.44 5.12
C ALA A 141 1.15 23.57 4.07
N PRO A 142 0.15 23.57 3.15
CA PRO A 142 0.01 24.64 2.16
C PRO A 142 0.00 26.02 2.84
N GLY A 143 0.93 26.90 2.44
CA GLY A 143 1.08 28.25 3.00
C GLY A 143 2.34 28.49 3.84
N GLN A 144 3.15 27.47 4.11
CA GLN A 144 4.50 27.67 4.67
C GLN A 144 5.54 27.75 3.55
N LYS A 145 6.09 28.96 3.34
CA LYS A 145 6.91 29.37 2.18
C LYS A 145 8.24 28.62 1.94
N ASN A 146 8.59 27.57 2.69
CA ASN A 146 9.96 27.04 2.67
C ASN A 146 10.15 25.52 2.62
N GLN A 147 9.13 24.68 2.41
CA GLN A 147 9.35 23.21 2.42
C GLN A 147 8.57 22.42 1.36
N GLU A 148 8.09 23.06 0.29
CA GLU A 148 7.40 22.38 -0.82
C GLU A 148 8.30 21.40 -1.60
N THR A 149 9.54 21.15 -1.18
CA THR A 149 10.47 20.20 -1.85
C THR A 149 11.52 19.64 -0.88
N ALA A 150 11.15 19.40 0.38
CA ALA A 150 12.07 18.69 1.27
C ALA A 150 12.07 17.21 0.90
N PHE A 151 13.07 16.77 0.13
CA PHE A 151 13.31 15.35 -0.12
C PHE A 151 13.43 14.59 1.21
N ARG A 152 12.71 13.47 1.31
CA ARG A 152 12.72 12.56 2.46
C ARG A 152 13.08 11.16 2.00
N PHE A 153 13.65 10.40 2.93
CA PHE A 153 14.05 9.02 2.71
C PHE A 153 13.47 8.15 3.82
N ALA A 154 12.95 6.99 3.43
CA ALA A 154 12.49 5.94 4.33
C ALA A 154 12.96 4.58 3.80
N ARG A 155 12.95 3.58 4.67
CA ARG A 155 13.18 2.19 4.31
C ARG A 155 12.06 1.37 4.92
N GLU A 156 11.34 0.65 4.06
CA GLU A 156 10.24 -0.23 4.46
C GLU A 156 10.67 -1.66 4.15
N GLY A 157 11.06 -2.40 5.19
CA GLY A 157 11.67 -3.72 5.04
C GLY A 157 12.92 -3.70 4.15
N GLY A 158 12.86 -4.40 3.02
CA GLY A 158 13.92 -4.45 2.02
C GLY A 158 13.94 -3.27 1.04
N VAL A 159 12.86 -2.49 0.95
CA VAL A 159 12.68 -1.49 -0.11
C VAL A 159 13.06 -0.11 0.41
N ASN A 160 13.93 0.58 -0.32
CA ASN A 160 14.25 1.97 -0.05
C ASN A 160 13.25 2.87 -0.78
N VAL A 161 12.82 3.94 -0.13
CA VAL A 161 11.79 4.86 -0.61
C VAL A 161 12.27 6.30 -0.47
N PHE A 162 12.20 7.06 -1.55
CA PHE A 162 12.53 8.47 -1.59
C PHE A 162 11.27 9.25 -1.97
N TYR A 163 10.84 10.21 -1.16
CA TYR A 163 9.57 10.89 -1.37
C TYR A 163 9.64 12.39 -1.10
N TRP A 164 8.76 13.13 -1.77
CA TRP A 164 8.64 14.58 -1.67
C TRP A 164 7.23 15.02 -2.05
N VAL A 165 6.90 16.27 -1.75
CA VAL A 165 5.71 16.93 -2.32
C VAL A 165 6.17 17.89 -3.41
N ASN A 166 5.35 18.06 -4.43
CA ASN A 166 5.52 19.07 -5.46
C ASN A 166 4.11 19.53 -5.89
N GLY A 167 3.74 20.77 -5.58
CA GLY A 167 2.40 21.29 -5.83
C GLY A 167 1.34 20.48 -5.06
N PRO A 168 0.24 20.06 -5.72
CA PRO A 168 -0.84 19.32 -5.07
C PRO A 168 -0.55 17.82 -4.91
N PHE A 169 0.62 17.32 -5.35
CA PHE A 169 0.93 15.90 -5.37
C PHE A 169 2.13 15.54 -4.49
N GLY A 170 2.02 14.38 -3.85
CA GLY A 170 3.11 13.65 -3.23
C GLY A 170 3.65 12.61 -4.21
N TYR A 171 4.97 12.55 -4.32
CA TYR A 171 5.70 11.65 -5.18
C TYR A 171 6.57 10.73 -4.32
N ALA A 172 6.63 9.46 -4.67
CA ALA A 172 7.57 8.51 -4.05
C ALA A 172 8.21 7.61 -5.11
N ILE A 173 9.52 7.48 -5.06
CA ILE A 173 10.29 6.50 -5.83
C ILE A 173 10.68 5.37 -4.88
N SER A 174 10.39 4.14 -5.26
CA SER A 174 10.75 2.95 -4.49
C SER A 174 11.41 1.90 -5.37
N ALA A 175 12.51 1.31 -4.89
CA ALA A 175 13.23 0.22 -5.56
C ALA A 175 14.07 -0.57 -4.55
N ASP A 176 14.46 -1.79 -4.94
CA ASP A 176 15.58 -2.52 -4.32
C ASP A 176 16.91 -1.99 -4.88
N ALA A 177 17.18 -0.72 -4.58
CA ALA A 177 18.37 0.00 -4.99
C ALA A 177 18.89 0.81 -3.79
N ASP A 178 20.16 1.18 -3.80
CA ASP A 178 20.72 1.97 -2.72
C ASP A 178 20.16 3.42 -2.69
N LYS A 179 20.46 4.12 -1.59
CA LYS A 179 20.00 5.49 -1.38
C LYS A 179 20.57 6.48 -2.42
N ALA A 180 21.80 6.28 -2.89
CA ALA A 180 22.44 7.19 -3.84
C ALA A 180 21.75 7.09 -5.20
N GLU A 181 21.43 5.87 -5.62
CA GLU A 181 20.71 5.61 -6.86
C GLU A 181 19.29 6.19 -6.82
N LEU A 182 18.55 5.96 -5.74
CA LEU A 182 17.22 6.56 -5.56
C LEU A 182 17.24 8.09 -5.52
N ALA A 183 18.27 8.68 -4.90
CA ALA A 183 18.45 10.13 -4.90
C ALA A 183 18.73 10.67 -6.32
N ARG A 184 19.55 9.97 -7.11
CA ARG A 184 19.84 10.31 -8.52
C ARG A 184 18.56 10.29 -9.36
N VAL A 185 17.78 9.21 -9.27
CA VAL A 185 16.52 9.07 -10.02
C VAL A 185 15.49 10.10 -9.57
N SER A 186 15.33 10.31 -8.26
CA SER A 186 14.37 11.28 -7.73
C SER A 186 14.70 12.72 -8.15
N GLY A 187 16.00 13.07 -8.21
CA GLY A 187 16.44 14.37 -8.71
C GLY A 187 16.06 14.60 -10.18
N GLU A 188 16.23 13.58 -11.03
CA GLU A 188 15.86 13.67 -12.44
C GLU A 188 14.34 13.77 -12.65
N VAL A 189 13.56 12.96 -11.91
CA VAL A 189 12.09 13.05 -11.92
C VAL A 189 11.65 14.46 -11.50
N TYR A 190 12.20 14.97 -10.40
CA TYR A 190 11.85 16.31 -9.92
C TYR A 190 12.16 17.39 -10.96
N ARG A 191 13.32 17.33 -11.60
CA ARG A 191 13.74 18.27 -12.66
C ARG A 191 12.75 18.29 -13.84
N GLN A 192 12.29 17.12 -14.28
CA GLN A 192 11.33 17.00 -15.38
C GLN A 192 9.94 17.52 -15.00
N LEU A 193 9.50 17.28 -13.76
CA LEU A 193 8.23 17.79 -13.24
C LEU A 193 8.21 19.32 -13.17
N ASP A 194 9.32 19.94 -12.76
CA ASP A 194 9.43 21.41 -12.68
C ASP A 194 9.48 22.05 -14.07
N THR A 195 10.10 21.39 -15.06
CA THR A 195 10.14 21.86 -16.46
C THR A 195 8.80 21.72 -17.18
N SER A 196 7.87 20.91 -16.65
CA SER A 196 6.57 20.62 -17.27
C SER A 196 5.43 21.54 -16.78
N ARG A 197 5.72 22.50 -15.90
CA ARG A 197 4.79 23.52 -15.41
C ARG A 197 4.68 24.68 -16.41
#